data_AF-A0A7J6U4Y7-F1
#
_entry.id   AF-A0A7J6U4Y7-F1
#
_cell.length_a   1.000
_cell.length_b   1.000
_cell.length_c   1.000
_cell.angle_alpha   90.00
_cell.angle_beta   90.00
_cell.angle_gamma   90.00
#
_symmetry.space_group_name_H-M   'P 1'
#
loop_
_entity.id
_entity.type
_entity.pdbx_description
1 polymer ?
#
loop_
_entity_poly.entity_id
_entity_poly.type
_entity_poly.pdbx_seq_one_letter_code
_entity_poly.pdbx_strand_id
1 'polypeptide(L)'
;KIHTLGNLPPSSLEKYVLPEAFYNVGWSHGKEKLGGGRPDLGKGSFYANPLFEDPGELDPTARERHPACATPNVWPEEVSGFREAFIDAGKLLAEVGVMLAGHMDKACQAHGIKCCSLVEATFKNSRLCCGRALHYYPLKQEKTQNVPEDSWCGWHNDNSVITGLFSPMILDAATGQPSTKPKDTEAGLYVQNR
;
A
#
# COMPACT_ATOMS: atom_id res chain seq x y z
N LYS A 1 13.20 0.33 -5.04
CA LYS A 1 13.24 1.40 -4.01
C LYS A 1 12.63 0.93 -2.68
N ILE A 2 11.39 0.44 -2.65
CA ILE A 2 10.77 -0.13 -1.42
C ILE A 2 11.57 -1.27 -0.79
N HIS A 3 12.21 -2.12 -1.60
CA HIS A 3 13.17 -3.12 -1.11
C HIS A 3 14.35 -2.49 -0.35
N THR A 4 14.96 -1.43 -0.89
CA THR A 4 16.05 -0.71 -0.21
C THR A 4 15.59 -0.12 1.12
N LEU A 5 14.41 0.52 1.13
CA LEU A 5 13.81 1.08 2.35
C LEU A 5 13.61 -0.01 3.40
N GLY A 6 12.93 -1.10 3.05
CA GLY A 6 12.63 -2.18 3.98
C GLY A 6 13.84 -2.94 4.52
N ASN A 7 15.04 -2.72 3.98
CA ASN A 7 16.30 -3.31 4.47
C ASN A 7 17.21 -2.29 5.18
N LEU A 8 16.74 -1.06 5.42
CA LEU A 8 17.47 -0.12 6.27
C LEU A 8 17.53 -0.62 7.72
N PRO A 9 18.53 -0.16 8.51
CA PRO A 9 18.58 -0.44 9.94
C PRO A 9 17.30 0.02 10.65
N PRO A 10 16.85 -0.70 11.70
CA PRO A 10 15.64 -0.33 12.45
C PRO A 10 15.66 1.12 12.97
N SER A 11 16.82 1.62 13.38
CA SER A 11 16.98 3.02 13.84
C SER A 11 16.72 4.06 12.74
N SER A 12 16.96 3.74 11.47
CA SER A 12 16.61 4.61 10.34
C SER A 12 15.11 4.56 10.06
N LEU A 13 14.51 3.37 10.15
CA LEU A 13 13.09 3.16 9.88
C LEU A 13 12.18 3.81 10.94
N GLU A 14 12.59 3.80 12.21
CA GLU A 14 11.80 4.35 13.33
C GLU A 14 11.45 5.83 13.15
N LYS A 15 12.28 6.59 12.41
CA LYS A 15 12.02 8.00 12.07
C LYS A 15 10.70 8.22 11.31
N TYR A 16 10.21 7.17 10.65
CA TYR A 16 9.03 7.22 9.79
C TYR A 16 7.87 6.41 10.37
N VAL A 17 7.97 5.91 11.60
CA VAL A 17 6.91 5.15 12.26
C VAL A 17 6.01 6.11 13.04
N LEU A 18 4.73 6.23 12.64
CA LEU A 18 3.76 7.14 13.26
C LEU A 18 2.62 6.34 13.94
N PRO A 19 2.74 6.00 15.24
CA PRO A 19 1.67 5.34 16.00
C PRO A 19 0.35 6.13 16.04
N GLU A 20 0.42 7.45 16.07
CA GLU A 20 -0.72 8.37 16.11
C GLU A 20 -1.55 8.34 14.81
N ALA A 21 -0.94 7.96 13.69
CA ALA A 21 -1.61 7.72 12.42
C ALA A 21 -2.01 6.24 12.25
N PHE A 22 -2.08 5.48 13.35
CA PHE A 22 -2.33 4.04 13.35
C PHE A 22 -1.35 3.23 12.49
N TYR A 23 -0.12 3.71 12.34
CA TYR A 23 0.90 3.12 11.44
C TYR A 23 0.51 3.12 9.95
N ASN A 24 -0.43 3.97 9.54
CA ASN A 24 -0.90 4.12 8.16
C ASN A 24 -0.33 5.36 7.46
N VAL A 25 0.73 5.96 8.01
CA VAL A 25 1.56 6.98 7.36
C VAL A 25 3.02 6.67 7.68
N GLY A 26 3.89 6.75 6.68
CA GLY A 26 5.30 6.37 6.80
C GLY A 26 5.48 4.85 6.84
N TRP A 27 6.43 4.36 7.65
CA TRP A 27 6.83 2.97 7.72
C TRP A 27 6.02 2.15 8.74
N SER A 28 5.65 0.93 8.36
CA SER A 28 4.96 -0.05 9.21
C SER A 28 5.47 -1.46 8.94
N HIS A 29 5.91 -2.16 9.99
CA HIS A 29 6.37 -3.55 9.95
C HIS A 29 6.11 -4.22 11.30
N GLY A 30 5.51 -5.41 11.30
CA GLY A 30 5.20 -6.14 12.54
C GLY A 30 4.12 -5.49 13.43
N LYS A 31 3.37 -4.51 12.92
CA LYS A 31 2.29 -3.83 13.65
C LYS A 31 0.92 -4.48 13.42
N GLU A 32 0.71 -5.04 12.22
CA GLU A 32 -0.48 -5.81 11.87
C GLU A 32 -0.42 -7.20 12.51
N LYS A 33 -1.57 -7.72 12.95
CA LYS A 33 -1.70 -9.06 13.50
C LYS A 33 -2.37 -9.99 12.48
N LEU A 34 -1.72 -11.11 12.17
CA LEU A 34 -2.29 -12.22 11.42
C LEU A 34 -3.25 -13.04 12.29
N GLY A 35 -3.94 -14.01 11.66
CA GLY A 35 -4.77 -14.99 12.35
C GLY A 35 -4.04 -15.63 13.56
N GLY A 36 -4.70 -15.62 14.71
CA GLY A 36 -4.12 -16.06 15.98
C GLY A 36 -3.28 -15.01 16.71
N GLY A 37 -3.32 -13.73 16.31
CA GLY A 37 -2.70 -12.62 17.02
C GLY A 37 -1.19 -12.44 16.81
N ARG A 38 -0.60 -13.21 15.89
CA ARG A 38 0.83 -13.18 15.58
C ARG A 38 1.18 -11.93 14.75
N PRO A 39 2.24 -11.18 15.09
CA PRO A 39 2.70 -10.07 14.26
C PRO A 39 3.07 -10.50 12.83
N ASP A 40 2.65 -9.72 11.83
CA ASP A 40 3.09 -9.90 10.45
C ASP A 40 4.52 -9.35 10.28
N LEU A 41 5.51 -10.23 10.37
CA LEU A 41 6.92 -9.92 10.11
C LEU A 41 7.34 -10.20 8.66
N GLY A 42 6.47 -10.84 7.87
CA GLY A 42 6.74 -11.20 6.47
C GLY A 42 6.58 -10.01 5.51
N LYS A 43 5.99 -8.91 5.97
CA LYS A 43 5.64 -7.75 5.14
C LYS A 43 5.94 -6.43 5.82
N GLY A 44 6.72 -5.58 5.15
CA GLY A 44 6.85 -4.16 5.45
C GLY A 44 5.97 -3.34 4.51
N SER A 45 5.37 -2.28 5.04
CA SER A 45 4.51 -1.35 4.30
C SER A 45 5.00 0.08 4.49
N PHE A 46 5.04 0.84 3.41
CA PHE A 46 5.21 2.27 3.46
C PHE A 46 3.96 2.96 2.91
N TYR A 47 3.38 3.84 3.71
CA TYR A 47 2.14 4.55 3.41
C TYR A 47 2.40 6.03 3.18
N ALA A 48 1.80 6.58 2.12
CA ALA A 48 1.77 8.02 1.86
C ALA A 48 0.62 8.34 0.92
N ASN A 49 0.15 9.57 0.95
CA ASN A 49 -0.78 10.11 -0.02
C ASN A 49 -0.01 10.57 -1.28
N PRO A 50 -0.25 9.96 -2.45
CA PRO A 50 0.52 10.28 -3.66
C PRO A 50 0.04 11.57 -4.37
N LEU A 51 -1.11 12.11 -3.98
CA LEU A 51 -1.73 13.27 -4.64
C LEU A 51 -1.54 14.58 -3.85
N PHE A 52 -1.48 14.48 -2.52
CA PHE A 52 -1.42 15.62 -1.61
C PHE A 52 -0.37 15.39 -0.52
N GLU A 53 0.57 16.32 -0.36
CA GLU A 53 1.58 16.23 0.71
C GLU A 53 0.97 16.35 2.11
N ASP A 54 -0.04 17.20 2.24
CA ASP A 54 -0.84 17.37 3.44
C ASP A 54 -2.33 17.21 3.07
N PRO A 55 -2.88 15.99 3.23
CA PRO A 55 -4.26 15.73 2.83
C PRO A 55 -5.27 16.50 3.70
N GLY A 56 -4.92 16.77 4.96
CA GLY A 56 -5.75 17.47 5.94
C GLY A 56 -5.63 19.00 5.93
N GLU A 57 -4.79 19.60 5.08
CA GLU A 57 -4.50 21.05 5.07
C GLU A 57 -5.76 21.93 4.99
N LEU A 58 -6.77 21.50 4.23
CA LEU A 58 -7.98 22.29 3.97
C LEU A 58 -9.07 22.12 5.05
N ASP A 59 -8.89 21.20 6.00
CA ASP A 59 -9.87 20.86 7.03
C ASP A 59 -9.17 20.63 8.37
N PRO A 60 -9.25 21.62 9.29
CA PRO A 60 -8.59 21.55 10.60
C PRO A 60 -8.97 20.34 11.45
N THR A 61 -10.14 19.73 11.18
CA THR A 61 -10.64 18.57 11.94
C THR A 61 -10.30 17.23 11.28
N ALA A 62 -9.78 17.24 10.05
CA ALA A 62 -9.55 16.01 9.28
C ALA A 62 -8.54 15.08 9.96
N ARG A 63 -7.49 15.62 10.59
CA ARG A 63 -6.47 14.83 11.30
C ARG A 63 -7.00 14.13 12.54
N GLU A 64 -7.94 14.76 13.24
CA GLU A 64 -8.59 14.13 14.40
C GLU A 64 -9.56 13.03 13.95
N ARG A 65 -10.36 13.29 12.91
CA ARG A 65 -11.35 12.33 12.40
C ARG A 65 -10.74 11.17 11.62
N HIS A 66 -9.66 11.44 10.90
CA HIS A 66 -9.07 10.52 9.92
C HIS A 66 -7.53 10.53 9.97
N PRO A 67 -6.90 10.30 11.13
CA PRO A 67 -5.43 10.42 11.27
C PRO A 67 -4.66 9.46 10.35
N ALA A 68 -5.24 8.30 9.99
CA ALA A 68 -4.64 7.33 9.08
C ALA A 68 -4.47 7.82 7.63
N CYS A 69 -5.18 8.86 7.19
CA CYS A 69 -5.14 9.34 5.81
C CYS A 69 -5.15 10.87 5.65
N ALA A 70 -5.28 11.62 6.76
CA ALA A 70 -5.20 13.07 6.80
C ALA A 70 -3.88 13.60 7.39
N THR A 71 -3.06 12.74 7.99
CA THR A 71 -1.73 13.10 8.50
C THR A 71 -0.78 13.41 7.33
N PRO A 72 0.04 14.47 7.39
CA PRO A 72 1.00 14.80 6.34
C PRO A 72 1.97 13.65 6.05
N ASN A 73 2.41 13.55 4.80
CA ASN A 73 3.39 12.55 4.41
C ASN A 73 4.72 12.76 5.16
N VAL A 74 5.38 11.64 5.48
CA VAL A 74 6.77 11.62 5.94
C VAL A 74 7.58 10.79 4.95
N TRP A 75 8.66 11.34 4.40
CA TRP A 75 9.40 10.72 3.30
C TRP A 75 10.78 10.24 3.74
N PRO A 76 11.24 9.05 3.29
CA PRO A 76 12.54 8.53 3.66
C PRO A 76 13.67 9.27 2.94
N GLU A 77 14.55 9.90 3.70
CA GLU A 77 15.71 10.65 3.18
C GLU A 77 16.84 9.71 2.74
N GLU A 78 16.95 8.52 3.34
CA GLU A 78 18.00 7.55 3.05
C GLU A 78 17.85 6.87 1.69
N VAL A 79 16.66 6.93 1.06
CA VAL A 79 16.38 6.27 -0.22
C VAL A 79 16.13 7.31 -1.30
N SER A 80 17.22 7.71 -1.98
CA SER A 80 17.17 8.69 -3.07
C SER A 80 16.10 8.37 -4.12
N GLY A 81 15.28 9.36 -4.45
CA GLY A 81 14.22 9.27 -5.46
C GLY A 81 13.00 8.44 -5.02
N PHE A 82 12.86 8.09 -3.73
CA PHE A 82 11.73 7.30 -3.24
C PHE A 82 10.41 8.07 -3.35
N ARG A 83 10.41 9.33 -2.88
CA ARG A 83 9.24 10.22 -2.93
C ARG A 83 8.71 10.38 -4.35
N GLU A 84 9.59 10.73 -5.29
CA GLU A 84 9.26 10.97 -6.68
C GLU A 84 8.65 9.72 -7.32
N ALA A 85 9.32 8.57 -7.17
CA ALA A 85 8.82 7.32 -7.73
C ALA A 85 7.48 6.87 -7.12
N PHE A 86 7.27 7.11 -5.82
CA PHE A 86 6.00 6.79 -5.16
C PHE A 86 4.86 7.68 -5.67
N ILE A 87 5.11 8.99 -5.77
CA ILE A 87 4.15 9.97 -6.28
C ILE A 87 3.81 9.66 -7.75
N ASP A 88 4.80 9.42 -8.59
CA ASP A 88 4.59 9.13 -10.02
C ASP A 88 3.74 7.86 -10.20
N ALA A 89 4.07 6.79 -9.48
CA ALA A 89 3.31 5.54 -9.52
C ALA A 89 1.87 5.72 -9.00
N GLY A 90 1.70 6.46 -7.90
CA GLY A 90 0.38 6.71 -7.32
C GLY A 90 -0.49 7.63 -8.17
N LYS A 91 0.08 8.65 -8.81
CA LYS A 91 -0.63 9.51 -9.78
C LYS A 91 -1.11 8.72 -10.98
N LEU A 92 -0.26 7.84 -11.52
CA LEU A 92 -0.67 6.96 -12.62
C LEU A 92 -1.88 6.09 -12.23
N LEU A 93 -1.85 5.44 -11.05
CA LEU A 93 -3.01 4.66 -10.59
C LEU A 93 -4.25 5.53 -10.36
N ALA A 94 -4.09 6.75 -9.84
CA ALA A 94 -5.20 7.67 -9.65
C ALA A 94 -5.83 8.10 -10.98
N GLU A 95 -5.03 8.43 -11.99
CA GLU A 95 -5.50 8.79 -13.34
C GLU A 95 -6.28 7.63 -13.98
N VAL A 96 -5.75 6.40 -13.88
CA VAL A 96 -6.45 5.19 -14.33
C VAL A 96 -7.75 4.99 -13.54
N GLY A 97 -7.72 5.21 -12.22
CA GLY A 97 -8.88 5.13 -11.34
C GLY A 97 -9.98 6.13 -11.72
N VAL A 98 -9.62 7.36 -12.09
CA VAL A 98 -10.56 8.37 -12.59
C VAL A 98 -11.22 7.91 -13.89
N MET A 99 -10.44 7.38 -14.83
CA MET A 99 -10.98 6.84 -16.08
C MET A 99 -11.97 5.70 -15.83
N LEU A 100 -11.60 4.74 -14.98
CA LEU A 100 -12.45 3.62 -14.61
C LEU A 100 -13.75 4.10 -13.94
N ALA A 101 -13.65 4.98 -12.95
CA ALA A 101 -14.81 5.56 -12.26
C ALA A 101 -15.74 6.30 -13.24
N GLY A 102 -15.20 7.01 -14.22
CA GLY A 102 -15.99 7.66 -15.26
C GLY A 102 -16.77 6.68 -16.14
N HIS A 103 -16.22 5.49 -16.41
CA HIS A 103 -16.94 4.43 -17.10
C HIS A 103 -18.01 3.79 -16.22
N MET A 104 -17.73 3.59 -14.93
CA MET A 104 -18.72 3.09 -13.96
C MET A 104 -19.90 4.06 -13.83
N ASP A 105 -19.66 5.36 -13.72
CA ASP A 105 -20.69 6.40 -13.68
C ASP A 105 -21.59 6.34 -14.92
N LYS A 106 -21.00 6.24 -16.12
CA LYS A 106 -21.75 6.08 -17.38
C LYS A 106 -22.59 4.80 -17.41
N ALA A 107 -22.04 3.68 -16.93
CA ALA A 107 -22.74 2.41 -16.88
C ALA A 107 -23.95 2.46 -15.94
N CYS A 108 -23.79 3.07 -14.75
CA CYS A 108 -24.90 3.30 -13.82
C CYS A 108 -26.01 4.15 -14.46
N GLN A 109 -25.64 5.25 -15.11
CA GLN A 109 -26.59 6.13 -15.81
C GLN A 109 -27.36 5.38 -16.91
N ALA A 110 -26.66 4.58 -17.73
CA ALA A 110 -27.28 3.80 -18.80
C ALA A 110 -28.30 2.77 -18.28
N HIS A 111 -28.11 2.26 -17.06
CA HIS A 111 -29.03 1.32 -16.40
C HIS A 111 -30.08 2.00 -15.51
N GLY A 112 -30.15 3.33 -15.50
CA GLY A 112 -31.10 4.09 -14.67
C GLY A 112 -30.80 4.00 -13.16
N ILE A 113 -29.58 3.61 -12.77
CA ILE A 113 -29.15 3.54 -11.37
C ILE A 113 -28.89 4.97 -10.90
N LYS A 114 -29.65 5.41 -9.89
CA LYS A 114 -29.44 6.71 -9.23
C LYS A 114 -28.34 6.57 -8.19
N CYS A 115 -27.14 7.05 -8.52
CA CYS A 115 -26.02 7.16 -7.59
C CYS A 115 -25.32 8.51 -7.73
N CYS A 116 -24.54 8.90 -6.72
CA CYS A 116 -23.60 10.01 -6.87
C CYS A 116 -22.50 9.65 -7.89
N SER A 117 -21.87 10.66 -8.49
CA SER A 117 -20.69 10.42 -9.33
C SER A 117 -19.53 9.93 -8.48
N LEU A 118 -19.01 8.74 -8.80
CA LEU A 118 -17.81 8.21 -8.18
C LEU A 118 -16.60 9.09 -8.46
N VAL A 119 -16.51 9.66 -9.67
CA VAL A 119 -15.44 10.61 -10.01
C VAL A 119 -15.47 11.82 -9.07
N GLU A 120 -16.66 12.38 -8.83
CA GLU A 120 -16.81 13.53 -7.93
C GLU A 120 -16.50 13.17 -6.48
N ALA A 121 -17.11 12.09 -5.97
CA ALA A 121 -16.98 11.70 -4.57
C ALA A 121 -15.57 11.21 -4.20
N THR A 122 -14.92 10.44 -5.07
CA THR A 122 -13.65 9.76 -4.77
C THR A 122 -12.42 10.56 -5.21
N PHE A 123 -12.49 11.30 -6.31
CA PHE A 123 -11.29 11.93 -6.89
C PHE A 123 -11.31 13.46 -6.89
N LYS A 124 -12.47 14.11 -7.11
CA LYS A 124 -12.54 15.58 -7.10
C LYS A 124 -12.69 16.17 -5.70
N ASN A 125 -13.54 15.58 -4.88
CA ASN A 125 -13.92 16.14 -3.58
C ASN A 125 -13.23 15.47 -2.39
N SER A 126 -12.49 14.38 -2.61
CA SER A 126 -11.74 13.69 -1.57
C SER A 126 -10.25 13.95 -1.73
N ARG A 127 -9.59 14.20 -0.59
CA ARG A 127 -8.13 14.28 -0.51
C ARG A 127 -7.52 13.06 0.19
N LEU A 128 -8.34 12.15 0.71
CA LEU A 128 -7.92 11.10 1.64
C LEU A 128 -7.47 9.82 0.93
N CYS A 129 -6.94 9.92 -0.30
CA CYS A 129 -6.39 8.77 -1.01
C CYS A 129 -5.14 8.24 -0.28
N CYS A 130 -4.97 6.92 -0.29
CA CYS A 130 -3.87 6.25 0.37
C CYS A 130 -3.09 5.41 -0.65
N GLY A 131 -1.80 5.67 -0.76
CA GLY A 131 -0.85 4.82 -1.47
C GLY A 131 -0.13 3.89 -0.49
N ARG A 132 0.15 2.66 -0.94
CA ARG A 132 0.91 1.69 -0.15
C ARG A 132 1.99 1.03 -1.01
N ALA A 133 3.25 1.22 -0.63
CA ALA A 133 4.37 0.47 -1.20
C ALA A 133 4.70 -0.70 -0.27
N LEU A 134 4.70 -1.91 -0.83
CA LEU A 134 4.87 -3.15 -0.07
C LEU A 134 6.26 -3.75 -0.30
N HIS A 135 6.91 -4.19 0.76
CA HIS A 135 8.06 -5.07 0.70
C HIS A 135 7.75 -6.39 1.42
N TYR A 136 7.78 -7.47 0.66
CA TYR A 136 7.67 -8.81 1.23
C TYR A 136 9.06 -9.39 1.48
N TYR A 137 9.31 -9.83 2.71
CA TYR A 137 10.58 -10.42 3.10
C TYR A 137 10.61 -11.92 2.77
N PRO A 138 11.79 -12.50 2.49
CA PRO A 138 11.91 -13.95 2.40
C PRO A 138 11.46 -14.60 3.71
N LEU A 139 10.47 -15.49 3.64
CA LEU A 139 10.08 -16.29 4.79
C LEU A 139 11.27 -17.19 5.16
N LYS A 140 11.69 -17.13 6.44
CA LYS A 140 12.59 -18.15 6.97
C LYS A 140 11.81 -19.45 6.93
N GLN A 141 12.32 -20.46 6.21
CA GLN A 141 11.77 -21.81 6.22
C GLN A 141 11.92 -22.40 7.63
N GLU A 142 11.04 -22.05 8.55
CA GLU A 142 10.79 -22.91 9.68
C GLU A 142 10.03 -24.12 9.15
N LYS A 143 10.64 -25.30 9.27
CA LYS A 143 10.09 -26.61 8.90
C LYS A 143 8.84 -26.94 9.72
N THR A 144 7.77 -26.16 9.57
CA THR A 144 6.46 -26.47 10.14
C THR A 144 5.53 -26.79 8.98
N GLN A 145 5.10 -28.05 8.93
CA GLN A 145 4.31 -28.67 7.86
C GLN A 145 2.88 -28.10 7.72
N ASN A 146 2.60 -26.91 8.26
CA ASN A 146 1.31 -26.24 8.22
C ASN A 146 1.53 -24.72 8.06
N VAL A 147 2.13 -24.29 6.94
CA VAL A 147 2.07 -22.88 6.56
C VAL A 147 0.61 -22.62 6.14
N PRO A 148 -0.17 -21.81 6.87
CA PRO A 148 -1.53 -21.50 6.45
C PRO A 148 -1.51 -20.81 5.08
N GLU A 149 -2.55 -21.01 4.28
CA GLU A 149 -2.74 -20.44 2.92
C GLU A 149 -2.56 -18.89 2.90
N ASP A 150 -2.70 -18.24 4.06
CA ASP A 150 -2.67 -16.79 4.34
C ASP A 150 -1.28 -16.23 4.73
N SER A 151 -0.20 -16.94 4.40
CA SER A 151 1.11 -16.71 5.03
C SER A 151 1.81 -15.38 4.72
N TRP A 152 1.43 -14.68 3.65
CA TRP A 152 2.07 -13.42 3.23
C TRP A 152 1.17 -12.19 3.44
N CYS A 153 -0.15 -12.39 3.40
CA CYS A 153 -1.16 -11.39 3.70
C CYS A 153 -2.45 -12.15 4.04
N GLY A 154 -3.05 -11.87 5.19
CA GLY A 154 -4.32 -12.50 5.57
C GLY A 154 -5.43 -12.16 4.57
N TRP A 155 -6.44 -13.02 4.45
CA TRP A 155 -7.62 -12.70 3.63
C TRP A 155 -8.37 -11.50 4.21
N HIS A 156 -8.63 -10.51 3.37
CA HIS A 156 -9.35 -9.30 3.75
C HIS A 156 -9.99 -8.66 2.52
N ASN A 157 -10.93 -7.75 2.78
CA ASN A 157 -11.37 -6.76 1.81
C ASN A 157 -10.60 -5.45 2.06
N ASP A 158 -10.36 -4.70 1.00
CA ASP A 158 -9.88 -3.34 1.13
C ASP A 158 -10.98 -2.40 1.64
N ASN A 159 -10.57 -1.35 2.35
CA ASN A 159 -11.47 -0.32 2.86
C ASN A 159 -11.71 0.84 1.85
N SER A 160 -11.39 0.62 0.57
CA SER A 160 -11.41 1.63 -0.49
C SER A 160 -12.60 1.43 -1.44
N VAL A 161 -12.92 2.47 -2.21
CA VAL A 161 -13.91 2.37 -3.31
C VAL A 161 -13.28 1.68 -4.54
N ILE A 162 -12.01 2.00 -4.83
CA ILE A 162 -11.23 1.43 -5.92
C ILE A 162 -9.81 1.20 -5.41
N THR A 163 -9.31 -0.03 -5.55
CA THR A 163 -7.89 -0.36 -5.32
C THR A 163 -7.22 -0.62 -6.66
N GLY A 164 -6.17 0.15 -6.95
CA GLY A 164 -5.24 -0.14 -8.03
C GLY A 164 -4.02 -0.90 -7.50
N LEU A 165 -3.62 -1.98 -8.16
CA LEU A 165 -2.46 -2.78 -7.80
C LEU A 165 -1.55 -2.96 -9.01
N PHE A 166 -0.28 -2.61 -8.87
CA PHE A 166 0.74 -2.95 -9.86
C PHE A 166 1.10 -4.44 -9.78
N SER A 167 1.48 -5.02 -10.91
CA SER A 167 2.04 -6.37 -10.93
C SER A 167 3.24 -6.48 -9.98
N PRO A 168 3.39 -7.62 -9.28
CA PRO A 168 4.49 -7.78 -8.33
C PRO A 168 5.84 -7.77 -9.05
N MET A 169 6.83 -7.14 -8.41
CA MET A 169 8.23 -7.22 -8.81
C MET A 169 8.95 -8.27 -7.98
N ILE A 170 9.58 -9.24 -8.64
CA ILE A 170 10.40 -10.26 -7.98
C ILE A 170 11.84 -9.75 -7.96
N LEU A 171 12.43 -9.68 -6.77
CA LEU A 171 13.78 -9.17 -6.56
C LEU A 171 14.64 -10.21 -5.87
N ASP A 172 15.93 -10.27 -6.23
CA ASP A 172 16.92 -10.99 -5.44
C ASP A 172 17.16 -10.26 -4.12
N ALA A 173 17.00 -10.97 -2.99
CA ALA A 173 17.00 -10.34 -1.67
C ALA A 173 18.37 -9.77 -1.26
N ALA A 174 19.48 -10.27 -1.82
CA ALA A 174 20.82 -9.81 -1.47
C ALA A 174 21.24 -8.59 -2.29
N THR A 175 20.85 -8.55 -3.57
CA THR A 175 21.29 -7.53 -4.53
C THR A 175 20.22 -6.47 -4.84
N GLY A 176 18.95 -6.75 -4.54
CA GLY A 176 17.80 -5.91 -4.87
C GLY A 176 17.49 -5.82 -6.36
N GLN A 177 18.14 -6.64 -7.20
CA GLN A 177 17.95 -6.63 -8.64
C GLN A 177 16.75 -7.48 -9.06
N PRO A 178 16.05 -7.13 -10.15
CA PRO A 178 14.99 -7.96 -10.71
C PRO A 178 15.45 -9.40 -10.96
N SER A 179 14.65 -10.36 -10.52
CA SER A 179 14.85 -11.78 -10.75
C SER A 179 13.66 -12.36 -11.50
N THR A 180 13.94 -13.22 -12.47
CA THR A 180 12.92 -13.99 -13.20
C THR A 180 12.65 -15.36 -12.58
N LYS A 181 13.40 -15.73 -11.53
CA LYS A 181 13.34 -17.06 -10.92
C LYS A 181 13.02 -16.94 -9.43
N PRO A 182 11.81 -17.32 -8.98
CA PRO A 182 11.67 -17.67 -7.57
C PRO A 182 12.55 -18.85 -7.24
N LYS A 183 13.07 -18.86 -6.03
CA LYS A 183 13.53 -20.11 -5.43
C LYS A 183 12.39 -20.88 -4.76
N ASP A 184 11.31 -20.20 -4.40
CA ASP A 184 10.13 -20.77 -3.76
C ASP A 184 8.99 -20.96 -4.77
N THR A 185 8.73 -22.21 -5.13
CA THR A 185 7.64 -22.59 -6.05
C THR A 185 6.26 -22.59 -5.39
N GLU A 186 6.20 -22.50 -4.05
CA GLU A 186 4.95 -22.49 -3.26
C GLU A 186 4.57 -21.08 -2.78
N ALA A 187 5.42 -20.07 -3.01
CA ALA A 187 5.08 -18.69 -2.71
C ALA A 187 3.85 -18.26 -3.52
N GLY A 188 2.75 -17.93 -2.82
CA GLY A 188 1.44 -17.61 -3.42
C GLY A 188 1.47 -16.49 -4.47
N LEU A 189 2.47 -15.62 -4.44
CA LEU A 189 2.75 -14.60 -5.46
C LEU A 189 3.03 -15.18 -6.87
N TYR A 190 3.36 -16.47 -7.01
CA TYR A 190 3.49 -17.15 -8.31
C TYR A 190 2.19 -17.75 -8.82
N VAL A 191 1.29 -18.10 -7.90
CA VAL A 191 0.15 -18.98 -8.19
C VAL A 191 -0.96 -18.23 -8.94
N GLN A 192 -1.01 -16.89 -8.86
CA GLN A 192 -1.97 -16.09 -9.62
C GLN A 192 -1.42 -15.44 -10.90
N ASN A 193 -0.14 -15.66 -11.23
CA ASN A 193 0.45 -15.15 -12.47
C ASN A 193 0.30 -16.14 -13.64
N ARG A 194 -0.56 -17.16 -13.50
CA ARG A 194 -0.86 -18.18 -14.50
C ARG A 194 -2.33 -18.17 -14.87
#